data_AF-A0A2P5F9L6-F1
#
_entry.id   AF-A0A2P5F9L6-F1
#
_cell.length_a   1.000
_cell.length_b   1.000
_cell.length_c   1.000
_cell.angle_alpha   90.00
_cell.angle_beta   90.00
_cell.angle_gamma   90.00
#
_symmetry.space_group_name_H-M   'P 1'
#
loop_
_entity.id
_entity.type
_entity.pdbx_description
1 polymer ?
#
loop_
_entity_poly.entity_id
_entity_poly.type
_entity_poly.pdbx_seq_one_letter_code
_entity_poly.pdbx_strand_id
1 'polypeptide(L)'
;MNLDKISRLCETCRTKKCKFLGKLIGVLEEAKVRDTGIRVMVQIDVNVPLCRVLRVSLEKVMKEVFLILQYERLPNFYFKCGIMGHRL
;
A
#
# COMPACT_ATOMS: atom_id res chain seq x y z
N MET A 1 -1.41 8.92 -18.12
CA MET A 1 -1.43 8.15 -16.87
C MET A 1 -0.02 8.21 -16.30
N ASN A 2 0.18 8.92 -15.20
CA ASN A 2 1.50 9.02 -14.57
C ASN A 2 1.59 7.93 -13.49
N LEU A 3 2.49 6.96 -13.67
CA LEU A 3 2.67 5.84 -12.76
C LEU A 3 3.94 6.08 -11.94
N ASP A 4 3.80 6.24 -10.63
CA ASP A 4 4.95 6.42 -9.74
C ASP A 4 5.26 5.13 -8.97
N LYS A 5 6.56 4.94 -8.72
CA LYS A 5 7.08 3.87 -7.86
C LYS A 5 7.03 4.33 -6.41
N ILE A 6 6.17 3.69 -5.61
CA ILE A 6 6.00 4.08 -4.21
C ILE A 6 6.24 2.87 -3.30
N SER A 7 7.08 3.09 -2.28
CA SER A 7 7.27 2.13 -1.19
C SER A 7 6.18 2.29 -0.14
N ARG A 8 5.52 1.18 0.18
CA ARG A 8 4.44 1.08 1.16
C ARG A 8 4.79 0.09 2.25
N LEU A 9 4.42 0.39 3.49
CA LEU A 9 4.52 -0.53 4.63
C LEU A 9 3.13 -1.02 5.03
N CYS A 10 3.00 -2.33 5.20
CA CYS A 10 1.83 -3.02 5.73
C CYS A 10 2.19 -3.61 7.10
N GLU A 11 1.72 -2.99 8.18
CA GLU A 11 2.18 -3.31 9.55
C GLU A 11 1.50 -4.53 10.17
N THR A 12 0.34 -4.96 9.67
CA THR A 12 -0.49 -5.97 10.36
C THR A 12 -0.24 -7.42 9.94
N CYS A 13 0.62 -7.69 8.95
CA CYS A 13 0.90 -9.06 8.51
C CYS A 13 2.39 -9.39 8.48
N ARG A 14 2.82 -10.36 9.32
CA ARG A 14 4.22 -10.81 9.42
C ARG A 14 4.54 -12.08 8.60
N THR A 15 3.59 -12.60 7.81
CA THR A 15 3.77 -13.87 7.10
C THR A 15 4.17 -13.67 5.64
N LYS A 16 5.03 -14.54 5.09
CA LYS A 16 5.41 -14.54 3.66
C LYS A 16 4.21 -14.62 2.70
N LYS A 17 3.06 -15.10 3.17
CA LYS A 17 1.82 -15.17 2.39
C LYS A 17 1.32 -13.78 1.99
N CYS A 18 1.63 -12.74 2.75
CA CYS A 18 1.10 -11.40 2.52
C CYS A 18 1.76 -10.62 1.36
N LYS A 19 2.65 -11.25 0.57
CA LYS A 19 3.14 -10.67 -0.69
C LYS A 19 2.02 -10.39 -1.70
N PHE A 20 0.93 -11.18 -1.70
CA PHE A 20 -0.20 -10.93 -2.62
C PHE A 20 -0.89 -9.59 -2.35
N LEU A 21 -0.77 -9.04 -1.14
CA LEU A 21 -1.37 -7.76 -0.78
C LEU A 21 -0.84 -6.61 -1.62
N GLY A 22 0.45 -6.66 -2.00
CA GLY A 22 1.02 -5.66 -2.91
C GLY A 22 0.33 -5.65 -4.27
N LYS A 23 -0.12 -6.83 -4.76
CA LYS A 23 -0.86 -6.95 -6.03
C LYS A 23 -2.28 -6.40 -5.95
N LEU A 24 -2.89 -6.33 -4.77
CA LEU A 24 -4.20 -5.71 -4.57
C LEU A 24 -4.15 -4.19 -4.68
N ILE A 25 -2.94 -3.62 -4.57
CA ILE A 25 -2.70 -2.18 -4.52
C ILE A 25 -2.23 -1.65 -5.88
N GLY A 26 -1.43 -2.43 -6.60
CA GLY A 26 -0.85 -2.04 -7.88
C GLY A 26 0.10 -3.11 -8.42
N VAL A 27 0.97 -2.71 -9.34
CA VAL A 27 1.98 -3.62 -9.92
C VAL A 27 3.10 -3.79 -8.90
N LEU A 28 3.20 -4.97 -8.31
CA LEU A 28 4.22 -5.30 -7.30
C LEU A 28 5.59 -5.49 -7.95
N GLU A 29 6.55 -4.64 -7.60
CA GLU A 29 7.95 -4.76 -8.02
C GLU A 29 8.80 -5.52 -6.99
N GLU A 30 8.63 -5.20 -5.69
CA GLU A 30 9.41 -5.81 -4.62
C GLU A 30 8.58 -6.00 -3.34
N ALA A 31 8.88 -7.05 -2.57
CA ALA A 31 8.33 -7.24 -1.23
C ALA A 31 9.39 -7.76 -0.25
N LYS A 32 9.59 -7.03 0.86
CA LYS A 32 10.53 -7.32 1.94
C LYS A 32 9.78 -7.45 3.26
N VAL A 33 9.98 -8.56 3.98
CA VAL A 33 9.46 -8.73 5.34
C VAL A 33 10.38 -7.98 6.31
N ARG A 34 9.80 -7.28 7.28
CA ARG A 34 10.43 -6.57 8.38
C ARG A 34 9.80 -7.05 9.69
N ASP A 35 10.45 -6.78 10.82
CA ASP A 35 9.94 -7.18 12.14
C ASP A 35 8.57 -6.54 12.45
N THR A 36 8.35 -5.34 11.93
CA THR A 36 7.14 -4.53 12.10
C THR A 36 6.07 -4.75 11.02
N GLY A 37 6.33 -5.56 9.98
CA GLY A 37 5.39 -5.73 8.88
C GLY A 37 6.03 -6.11 7.55
N ILE A 38 5.36 -5.80 6.44
CA ILE A 38 5.87 -6.05 5.08
C ILE A 38 5.97 -4.74 4.34
N ARG A 39 7.17 -4.46 3.84
CA ARG A 39 7.43 -3.35 2.93
C ARG A 39 7.28 -3.85 1.49
N VAL A 40 6.40 -3.22 0.73
CA VAL A 40 6.20 -3.50 -0.70
C VAL A 40 6.55 -2.28 -1.53
N MET A 41 7.15 -2.49 -2.68
CA MET A 41 7.34 -1.47 -3.71
C MET A 41 6.36 -1.77 -4.82
N VAL A 42 5.46 -0.82 -5.09
CA VAL A 42 4.40 -0.97 -6.09
C VAL A 42 4.40 0.22 -7.02
N GLN A 43 4.13 -0.01 -8.31
CA GLN A 43 3.71 1.05 -9.21
C GLN A 43 2.20 1.24 -9.09
N ILE A 44 1.79 2.49 -8.94
CA ILE A 44 0.38 2.90 -8.82
C ILE A 44 0.12 4.13 -9.69
N ASP A 45 -1.14 4.33 -10.08
CA ASP A 45 -1.57 5.61 -10.64
C ASP A 45 -1.69 6.64 -9.51
N VAL A 46 -0.93 7.73 -9.61
CA VAL A 46 -0.94 8.82 -8.62
C VAL A 46 -1.99 9.90 -8.92
N ASN A 47 -2.65 9.81 -10.07
CA ASN A 47 -3.74 10.73 -10.43
C ASN A 47 -5.05 10.35 -9.73
N VAL A 48 -5.12 9.16 -9.12
CA VAL A 48 -6.23 8.72 -8.30
C VAL A 48 -5.89 8.86 -6.80
N PRO A 49 -6.90 9.04 -5.93
CA PRO A 49 -6.68 9.09 -4.49
C PRO A 49 -5.97 7.84 -3.95
N LEU A 50 -4.94 8.06 -3.15
CA LEU A 50 -4.15 6.99 -2.55
C LEU A 50 -4.95 6.18 -1.51
N CYS A 51 -5.05 4.87 -1.73
CA CYS A 51 -5.70 3.93 -0.80
C CYS A 51 -4.97 3.87 0.56
N ARG A 52 -5.60 4.26 1.67
CA ARG A 52 -4.97 4.27 3.01
C ARG A 52 -5.28 3.05 3.85
N VAL A 53 -6.42 2.42 3.59
CA VAL A 53 -6.88 1.24 4.29
C VAL A 53 -7.35 0.24 3.26
N LEU A 54 -6.83 -0.98 3.35
CA LEU A 54 -7.28 -2.09 2.52
C LEU A 54 -8.00 -3.11 3.41
N ARG A 55 -9.28 -3.35 3.13
CA ARG A 55 -10.05 -4.42 3.77
C ARG A 55 -9.85 -5.69 2.96
N VAL A 56 -9.30 -6.72 3.58
CA VAL A 56 -9.01 -8.01 2.92
C VAL A 56 -9.77 -9.10 3.66
N SER A 57 -10.58 -9.85 2.91
CA SER A 57 -11.16 -11.10 3.40
C SER A 57 -10.16 -12.23 3.17
N LEU A 58 -9.74 -12.89 4.26
CA LEU A 58 -8.93 -14.09 4.17
C LEU A 58 -9.85 -15.30 4.17
N GLU A 59 -10.21 -15.79 2.99
CA GLU A 59 -11.16 -16.90 2.78
C GLU A 59 -10.86 -18.11 3.68
N LYS A 60 -9.58 -18.46 3.83
CA LYS A 60 -9.14 -19.61 4.64
C LYS A 60 -9.36 -19.46 6.14
N VAL A 61 -9.62 -18.26 6.62
CA VAL A 61 -9.74 -17.96 8.06
C VAL A 61 -11.08 -17.28 8.40
N MET A 62 -11.96 -17.09 7.41
CA MET A 62 -13.22 -16.32 7.51
C MET A 62 -13.04 -15.03 8.31
N LYS A 63 -11.88 -14.39 8.17
CA LYS A 63 -11.49 -13.23 8.97
C LYS A 63 -11.23 -12.07 8.04
N GLU A 64 -11.86 -10.95 8.36
CA GLU A 64 -11.54 -9.68 7.74
C GLU A 64 -10.37 -9.04 8.45
N VAL A 65 -9.41 -8.56 7.66
CA VAL A 65 -8.25 -7.84 8.15
C VAL A 65 -8.21 -6.48 7.48
N PHE A 66 -8.07 -5.44 8.29
CA PHE A 66 -7.79 -4.11 7.82
C PHE A 66 -6.28 -3.90 7.81
N LEU A 67 -5.77 -3.49 6.65
CA LEU A 67 -4.36 -3.17 6.46
C LEU A 67 -4.25 -1.66 6.38
N ILE A 68 -3.54 -1.07 7.33
CA ILE A 68 -3.19 0.34 7.28
C ILE A 68 -1.97 0.47 6.37
N LEU A 69 -2.08 1.34 5.37
CA LEU A 69 -1.07 1.55 4.34
C LEU A 69 -0.32 2.84 4.64
N GLN A 70 0.95 2.70 5.03
CA GLN A 70 1.84 3.83 5.22
C GLN A 70 2.71 4.01 3.98
N TYR A 71 2.86 5.26 3.55
CA TYR A 71 3.62 5.63 2.37
C TYR A 71 4.90 6.34 2.79
N GLU A 72 6.06 5.89 2.29
CA GLU A 72 7.36 6.46 2.71
C GLU A 72 7.90 7.49 1.70
N ARG A 73 7.51 7.41 0.42
CA ARG A 73 8.10 8.21 -0.67
C ARG A 73 7.02 8.83 -1.56
N LEU A 74 6.33 9.83 -1.03
CA LEU A 74 5.38 10.62 -1.81
C LEU A 74 5.86 12.08 -1.88
N PRO A 75 6.50 12.52 -2.98
CA PRO A 75 6.80 13.94 -3.16
C PRO A 75 5.51 14.77 -3.23
N ASN A 76 5.35 15.78 -2.37
CA ASN A 76 4.20 16.70 -2.36
C ASN A 76 2.82 16.07 -2.07
N PHE A 77 2.74 15.11 -1.12
CA PHE A 77 1.48 14.51 -0.71
C PHE A 77 0.64 15.40 0.21
N TYR A 78 -0.57 15.76 -0.22
CA TYR A 78 -1.54 16.41 0.66
C TYR A 78 -2.37 15.37 1.41
N PHE A 79 -2.08 15.23 2.72
CA PHE A 79 -2.69 14.21 3.59
C PHE A 79 -4.21 14.31 3.72
N LYS A 80 -4.85 15.44 3.38
CA LYS A 80 -6.31 15.55 3.47
C LYS A 80 -7.01 14.94 2.26
N CYS A 81 -6.57 15.23 1.03
CA CYS A 81 -7.26 14.74 -0.17
C CYS A 81 -6.66 13.46 -0.78
N GLY A 82 -5.44 13.07 -0.39
CA GLY A 82 -4.82 11.85 -0.89
C GLY A 82 -4.39 11.91 -2.37
N ILE A 83 -4.35 13.09 -2.97
CA ILE A 83 -3.95 13.33 -4.37
C ILE A 83 -2.57 14.01 -4.36
N MET A 84 -1.71 13.61 -5.31
CA MET A 84 -0.37 14.17 -5.49
C MET A 84 -0.46 15.52 -6.23
N GLY A 85 0.32 16.52 -5.79
CA GLY A 85 0.42 17.80 -6.50
C GLY A 85 -0.68 18.82 -6.20
N HIS A 86 -1.64 18.51 -5.33
CA HIS A 86 -2.56 19.51 -4.78
C HIS A 86 -1.80 20.33 -3.72
N ARG A 87 -1.15 21.42 -4.16
CA ARG A 87 -0.59 22.44 -3.26
C ARG A 87 -1.75 23.28 -2.75
N LEU A 88 -1.86 23.44 -1.44
CA LEU A 88 -2.68 24.50 -0.83
C LEU A 88 -2.19 25.86 -1.34
#